data_AF-A0A1Q7TIP5-F1
#
_entry.id   AF-A0A1Q7TIP5-F1
#
_cell.length_a   1.000
_cell.length_b   1.000
_cell.length_c   1.000
_cell.angle_alpha   90.00
_cell.angle_beta   90.00
_cell.angle_gamma   90.00
#
_symmetry.space_group_name_H-M   'P 1'
#
loop_
_entity.id
_entity.type
_entity.pdbx_description
1 polymer ?
#
loop_
_entity_poly.entity_id
_entity_poly.type
_entity_poly.pdbx_seq_one_letter_code
_entity_poly.pdbx_strand_id
1 'polypeptide(L)'
;MAEKVLRDTRRSQNLRTTANTRLLNEGLRGIEFPAWLRLSAERAYEALLPWGKTIEDALHFYLAHLEKTKTSAPLQKAIDELIKVRREGGRSDVYCYDLKLRLGRFSGDFSDKTTADISTADIDSWLAGLGVAPGTRNTYRRDLRTLFSFCITRGYCPENPVIGSQLAKAIDSPIGVLTPDQLSILLKNANPLVVPYIAIGAFAGLLAAEIERLDGSRNLSRERFL
;
A
#
# COMPACT_ATOMS: atom_id res chain seq x y z
N MET A 1 25.45 -65.90 -23.61
CA MET A 1 25.55 -64.83 -24.64
C MET A 1 24.19 -64.52 -25.29
N ALA A 2 23.39 -65.54 -25.65
CA ALA A 2 22.08 -65.37 -26.28
C ALA A 2 21.03 -64.59 -25.45
N GLU A 3 21.02 -64.75 -24.13
CA GLU A 3 20.02 -64.12 -23.25
C GLU A 3 20.16 -62.59 -23.13
N LYS A 4 21.40 -62.09 -23.24
CA LYS A 4 21.71 -60.65 -23.21
C LYS A 4 21.21 -59.95 -24.48
N VAL A 5 21.40 -60.60 -25.64
CA VAL A 5 20.93 -60.12 -26.96
C VAL A 5 19.39 -60.08 -27.02
N LEU A 6 18.72 -61.07 -26.44
CA LEU A 6 17.24 -61.09 -26.35
C LEU A 6 16.68 -59.97 -25.46
N ARG A 7 17.35 -59.64 -24.34
CA ARG A 7 16.96 -58.52 -23.47
C ARG A 7 17.18 -57.16 -24.14
N ASP A 8 18.29 -56.97 -24.85
CA ASP A 8 18.56 -55.73 -25.59
C ASP A 8 17.61 -55.52 -26.78
N THR A 9 17.22 -56.61 -27.45
CA THR A 9 16.24 -56.55 -28.55
C THR A 9 14.85 -56.18 -28.02
N ARG A 10 14.41 -56.78 -26.90
CA ARG A 10 13.15 -56.43 -26.25
C ARG A 10 13.15 -54.98 -25.72
N ARG A 11 14.28 -54.53 -25.16
CA ARG A 11 14.43 -53.14 -24.69
C ARG A 11 14.36 -52.14 -25.84
N SER A 12 14.99 -52.45 -26.97
CA SER A 12 14.95 -51.62 -28.18
C SER A 12 13.57 -51.58 -28.82
N GLN A 13 12.85 -52.71 -28.84
CA GLN A 13 11.46 -52.76 -29.30
C GLN A 13 10.52 -51.98 -28.38
N ASN A 14 10.67 -52.11 -27.06
CA ASN A 14 9.87 -51.34 -26.10
C ASN A 14 10.11 -49.85 -26.26
N LEU A 15 11.36 -49.39 -26.36
CA LEU A 15 11.69 -47.97 -26.56
C LEU A 15 11.08 -47.41 -27.86
N ARG A 16 11.12 -48.18 -28.95
CA ARG A 16 10.49 -47.82 -30.22
C ARG A 16 8.97 -47.71 -30.09
N THR A 17 8.33 -48.65 -29.39
CA THR A 17 6.90 -48.60 -29.13
C THR A 17 6.54 -47.37 -28.29
N THR A 18 7.27 -47.10 -27.20
CA THR A 18 7.01 -45.92 -26.35
C THR A 18 7.21 -44.60 -27.10
N ALA A 19 8.23 -44.52 -27.98
CA ALA A 19 8.47 -43.35 -28.82
C ALA A 19 7.37 -43.15 -29.86
N ASN A 20 6.91 -44.22 -30.51
CA ASN A 20 5.79 -44.17 -31.46
C ASN A 20 4.47 -43.79 -30.76
N THR A 21 4.21 -44.31 -29.56
CA THR A 21 3.03 -43.92 -28.78
C THR A 21 3.10 -42.45 -28.35
N ARG A 22 4.28 -41.91 -28.02
CA ARG A 22 4.45 -40.46 -27.77
C ARG A 22 4.16 -39.63 -29.02
N LEU A 23 4.76 -39.98 -30.16
CA LEU A 23 4.52 -39.28 -31.43
C LEU A 23 3.06 -39.33 -31.87
N LEU A 24 2.39 -40.48 -31.71
CA LEU A 24 0.96 -40.62 -31.99
C LEU A 24 0.11 -39.78 -31.03
N ASN A 25 0.43 -39.76 -29.75
CA ASN A 25 -0.28 -38.94 -28.76
C ASN A 25 -0.05 -37.44 -28.97
N GLU A 26 1.17 -37.03 -29.37
CA GLU A 26 1.49 -35.65 -29.74
C GLU A 26 0.76 -35.23 -31.03
N GLY A 27 0.69 -36.13 -32.03
CA GLY A 27 -0.08 -35.91 -33.26
C GLY A 27 -1.60 -35.84 -33.05
N LEU A 28 -2.15 -36.71 -32.19
CA LEU A 28 -3.58 -36.71 -31.82
C LEU A 28 -3.96 -35.46 -31.02
N ARG A 29 -3.09 -34.96 -30.14
CA ARG A 29 -3.27 -33.68 -29.44
C ARG A 29 -3.35 -32.48 -30.40
N GLY A 30 -2.67 -32.55 -31.55
CA GLY A 30 -2.81 -31.56 -32.62
C GLY A 30 -4.21 -31.53 -33.23
N ILE A 31 -4.88 -32.69 -33.35
CA ILE A 31 -6.23 -32.84 -33.91
C ILE A 31 -7.31 -32.39 -32.90
N GLU A 32 -7.11 -32.63 -31.61
CA GLU A 32 -8.03 -32.22 -30.53
C GLU A 32 -8.01 -30.71 -30.21
N PHE A 33 -6.97 -29.97 -30.61
CA PHE A 33 -6.91 -28.53 -30.40
C PHE A 33 -7.91 -27.81 -31.32
N PRO A 34 -8.92 -27.08 -30.78
CA PRO A 34 -9.86 -26.33 -31.61
C PRO A 34 -9.12 -25.31 -32.49
N ALA A 35 -9.59 -25.09 -33.72
CA ALA A 35 -8.95 -24.18 -34.68
C ALA A 35 -8.73 -22.76 -34.12
N TRP A 36 -9.68 -22.26 -33.32
CA TRP A 36 -9.58 -20.95 -32.66
C TRP A 36 -8.42 -20.89 -31.64
N LEU A 37 -8.13 -22.01 -30.96
CA LEU A 37 -7.08 -22.08 -29.96
C LEU A 37 -5.70 -22.14 -30.63
N ARG A 38 -5.58 -22.81 -31.77
CA ARG A 38 -4.36 -22.79 -32.60
C ARG A 38 -4.06 -21.38 -33.10
N LEU A 39 -5.06 -20.69 -33.65
CA LEU A 39 -4.94 -19.31 -34.11
C LEU A 39 -4.59 -18.35 -32.97
N SER A 40 -5.16 -18.56 -31.78
CA SER A 40 -4.83 -17.77 -30.58
C SER A 40 -3.39 -17.98 -30.13
N ALA A 41 -2.89 -19.22 -30.16
CA ALA A 41 -1.51 -19.53 -29.79
C ALA A 41 -0.51 -18.94 -30.80
N GLU A 42 -0.81 -19.00 -32.10
CA GLU A 42 0.00 -18.39 -33.15
C GLU A 42 0.10 -16.87 -32.96
N ARG A 43 -1.03 -16.18 -32.77
CA ARG A 43 -1.06 -14.74 -32.47
C ARG A 43 -0.27 -14.38 -31.20
N ALA A 44 -0.41 -15.18 -30.15
CA ALA A 44 0.32 -14.96 -28.90
C ALA A 44 1.84 -15.13 -29.10
N TYR A 45 2.24 -16.14 -29.88
CA TYR A 45 3.64 -16.35 -30.24
C TYR A 45 4.21 -15.18 -31.06
N GLU A 46 3.50 -14.73 -32.09
CA GLU A 46 3.90 -13.57 -32.90
C GLU A 46 4.04 -12.29 -32.07
N ALA A 47 3.13 -12.05 -31.12
CA ALA A 47 3.17 -10.89 -30.24
C ALA A 47 4.37 -10.90 -29.26
N LEU A 48 4.84 -12.09 -28.87
CA LEU A 48 5.96 -12.26 -27.94
C LEU A 48 7.32 -12.33 -28.66
N LEU A 49 7.33 -12.56 -29.97
CA LEU A 49 8.53 -12.68 -30.81
C LEU A 49 9.47 -11.46 -30.71
N PRO A 50 8.97 -10.19 -30.72
CA PRO A 50 9.82 -9.02 -30.54
C PRO A 50 10.55 -8.96 -29.18
N TRP A 51 10.00 -9.65 -28.18
CA TRP A 51 10.50 -9.66 -26.81
C TRP A 51 11.34 -10.91 -26.50
N GLY A 52 11.45 -11.85 -27.46
CA GLY A 52 12.17 -13.11 -27.28
C GLY A 52 11.59 -13.99 -26.17
N LYS A 53 10.29 -13.88 -25.89
CA LYS A 53 9.58 -14.61 -24.82
C LYS A 53 8.69 -15.71 -25.38
N THR A 54 8.46 -16.74 -24.58
CA THR A 54 7.54 -17.84 -24.94
C THR A 54 6.15 -17.62 -24.34
N ILE A 55 5.16 -18.34 -24.88
CA ILE A 55 3.81 -18.39 -24.30
C ILE A 55 3.86 -18.88 -22.84
N GLU A 56 4.81 -19.78 -22.52
CA GLU A 56 5.02 -20.28 -21.16
C GLU A 56 5.55 -19.20 -20.23
N ASP A 57 6.45 -18.31 -20.68
CA ASP A 57 6.89 -17.16 -19.89
C ASP A 57 5.72 -16.23 -19.54
N ALA A 58 4.87 -15.94 -20.54
CA ALA A 58 3.69 -15.11 -20.35
C ALA A 58 2.67 -15.77 -19.40
N LEU A 59 2.47 -17.08 -19.53
CA LEU A 59 1.60 -17.86 -18.66
C LEU A 59 2.10 -17.83 -17.21
N HIS A 60 3.38 -18.11 -16.97
CA HIS A 60 3.96 -18.07 -15.62
C HIS A 60 3.82 -16.69 -14.99
N PHE A 61 4.09 -15.63 -15.75
CA PHE A 61 3.90 -14.26 -15.28
C PHE A 61 2.44 -13.98 -14.91
N TYR A 62 1.50 -14.35 -15.79
CA TYR A 62 0.08 -14.06 -15.58
C TYR A 62 -0.51 -14.89 -14.43
N LEU A 63 -0.13 -16.17 -14.29
CA LEU A 63 -0.53 -16.99 -13.14
C LEU A 63 0.02 -16.41 -11.83
N ALA A 64 1.28 -16.02 -11.80
CA ALA A 64 1.87 -15.36 -10.63
C ALA A 64 1.17 -14.03 -10.32
N HIS A 65 0.73 -13.28 -11.34
CA HIS A 65 -0.07 -12.08 -11.17
C HIS A 65 -1.46 -12.41 -10.58
N LEU A 66 -2.18 -13.39 -11.14
CA LEU A 66 -3.51 -13.81 -10.68
C LEU A 66 -3.50 -14.36 -9.25
N GLU A 67 -2.46 -15.11 -8.86
CA GLU A 67 -2.29 -15.57 -7.48
C GLU A 67 -2.10 -14.41 -6.51
N LYS A 68 -1.36 -13.36 -6.92
CA LYS A 68 -1.20 -12.13 -6.14
C LYS A 68 -2.50 -11.33 -6.04
N THR A 69 -3.31 -11.32 -7.11
CA THR A 69 -4.62 -10.64 -7.12
C THR A 69 -5.67 -11.39 -6.31
N LYS A 70 -5.59 -12.73 -6.23
CA LYS A 70 -6.51 -13.56 -5.42
C LYS A 70 -6.50 -13.23 -3.94
N THR A 71 -5.36 -12.82 -3.38
CA THR A 71 -5.24 -12.43 -1.97
C THR A 71 -5.48 -10.93 -1.76
N SER A 72 -5.73 -10.17 -2.82
CA SER A 72 -5.92 -8.74 -2.73
C SER A 72 -7.25 -8.38 -2.07
N ALA A 73 -7.25 -7.24 -1.38
CA ALA A 73 -8.42 -6.71 -0.71
C ALA A 73 -8.80 -5.35 -1.31
N PRO A 74 -10.09 -4.97 -1.27
CA PRO A 74 -10.48 -3.58 -1.52
C PRO A 74 -9.74 -2.65 -0.55
N LEU A 75 -9.29 -1.48 -1.05
CA LEU A 75 -8.57 -0.50 -0.24
C LEU A 75 -9.33 -0.12 1.03
N GLN A 76 -10.65 0.07 0.91
CA GLN A 76 -11.49 0.43 2.05
C GLN A 76 -11.47 -0.63 3.15
N LYS A 77 -11.52 -1.92 2.80
CA LYS A 77 -11.45 -3.03 3.75
C LYS A 77 -10.10 -3.03 4.48
N ALA A 78 -9.00 -2.86 3.74
CA ALA A 78 -7.66 -2.82 4.33
C ALA A 78 -7.49 -1.63 5.29
N ILE A 79 -8.08 -0.48 4.98
CA ILE A 79 -8.09 0.71 5.86
C ILE A 79 -8.88 0.41 7.14
N ASP A 80 -10.08 -0.13 7.04
CA ASP A 80 -10.91 -0.40 8.22
C ASP A 80 -10.26 -1.43 9.16
N GLU A 81 -9.62 -2.46 8.61
CA GLU A 81 -8.83 -3.41 9.38
C GLU A 81 -7.60 -2.78 10.04
N LEU A 82 -6.87 -1.93 9.32
CA LEU A 82 -5.73 -1.19 9.86
C LEU A 82 -6.15 -0.34 11.06
N ILE A 83 -7.25 0.42 10.93
CA ILE A 83 -7.74 1.29 11.99
C ILE A 83 -8.18 0.48 13.20
N LYS A 84 -8.86 -0.66 13.00
CA LYS A 84 -9.23 -1.57 14.08
C LYS A 84 -8.00 -2.04 14.86
N VAL A 85 -6.98 -2.55 14.17
CA VAL A 85 -5.74 -3.02 14.80
C VAL A 85 -5.02 -1.90 15.55
N ARG A 86 -5.01 -0.67 15.01
CA ARG A 86 -4.36 0.47 15.68
C ARG A 86 -5.09 0.89 16.96
N ARG A 87 -6.42 0.88 16.96
CA ARG A 87 -7.23 1.15 18.16
C ARG A 87 -7.02 0.10 19.23
N GLU A 88 -7.08 -1.18 18.86
CA GLU A 88 -6.82 -2.31 19.77
C GLU A 88 -5.38 -2.25 20.33
N GLY A 89 -4.43 -1.75 19.53
CA GLY A 89 -3.05 -1.51 19.94
C GLY A 89 -2.83 -0.22 20.78
N GLY A 90 -3.89 0.42 21.28
CA GLY A 90 -3.80 1.56 22.19
C GLY A 90 -3.40 2.89 21.55
N ARG A 91 -3.56 3.05 20.22
CA ARG A 91 -3.39 4.37 19.58
C ARG A 91 -4.57 5.27 19.86
N SER A 92 -4.33 6.58 19.97
CA SER A 92 -5.38 7.54 20.29
C SER A 92 -6.47 7.58 19.22
N ASP A 93 -7.71 7.86 19.64
CA ASP A 93 -8.84 7.97 18.73
C ASP A 93 -8.66 9.09 17.70
N VAL A 94 -8.08 10.21 18.12
CA VAL A 94 -7.73 11.34 17.24
C VAL A 94 -6.79 10.88 16.13
N TYR A 95 -5.73 10.14 16.46
CA TYR A 95 -4.80 9.62 15.46
C TYR A 95 -5.49 8.65 14.49
N CYS A 96 -6.30 7.74 15.01
CA CYS A 96 -7.01 6.77 14.19
C CYS A 96 -8.04 7.44 13.27
N TYR A 97 -8.73 8.47 13.76
CA TYR A 97 -9.67 9.27 12.99
C TYR A 97 -8.97 9.99 11.83
N ASP A 98 -7.88 10.69 12.14
CA ASP A 98 -7.07 11.41 11.16
C ASP A 98 -6.50 10.49 10.07
N LEU A 99 -5.98 9.33 10.48
CA LEU A 99 -5.46 8.32 9.57
C LEU A 99 -6.58 7.79 8.67
N LYS A 100 -7.77 7.51 9.24
CA LYS A 100 -8.93 7.04 8.48
C LYS A 100 -9.40 8.08 7.46
N LEU A 101 -9.44 9.36 7.83
CA LEU A 101 -9.87 10.43 6.94
C LEU A 101 -8.93 10.56 5.72
N ARG A 102 -7.61 10.61 5.97
CA ARG A 102 -6.63 10.77 4.89
C ARG A 102 -6.55 9.56 3.97
N LEU A 103 -6.58 8.34 4.54
CA LEU A 103 -6.60 7.12 3.74
C LEU A 103 -7.94 6.92 3.04
N GLY A 104 -9.05 7.36 3.64
CA GLY A 104 -10.38 7.30 3.04
C GLY A 104 -10.52 8.18 1.80
N ARG A 105 -9.85 9.34 1.77
CA ARG A 105 -9.75 10.15 0.55
C ARG A 105 -9.06 9.37 -0.57
N PHE A 106 -7.95 8.71 -0.25
CA PHE A 106 -7.23 7.89 -1.22
C PHE A 106 -8.07 6.71 -1.72
N SER A 107 -8.74 5.97 -0.84
CA SER A 107 -9.60 4.85 -1.28
C SER A 107 -10.81 5.31 -2.08
N GLY A 108 -11.33 6.51 -1.83
CA GLY A 108 -12.40 7.10 -2.64
C GLY A 108 -11.98 7.34 -4.09
N ASP A 109 -10.79 7.92 -4.28
CA ASP A 109 -10.24 8.22 -5.62
C ASP A 109 -9.81 6.96 -6.41
N PHE A 110 -9.63 5.82 -5.71
CA PHE A 110 -9.26 4.52 -6.29
C PHE A 110 -10.27 3.42 -5.95
N SER A 111 -11.56 3.76 -5.91
CA SER A 111 -12.62 2.83 -5.48
C SER A 111 -12.78 1.59 -6.36
N ASP A 112 -12.30 1.65 -7.61
CA ASP A 112 -12.29 0.58 -8.61
C ASP A 112 -11.06 -0.34 -8.52
N LYS A 113 -10.02 0.05 -7.78
CA LYS A 113 -8.76 -0.70 -7.67
C LYS A 113 -8.62 -1.45 -6.34
N THR A 114 -7.88 -2.55 -6.37
CA THR A 114 -7.51 -3.32 -5.17
C THR A 114 -6.12 -2.93 -4.66
N THR A 115 -5.75 -3.39 -3.46
CA THR A 115 -4.41 -3.11 -2.88
C THR A 115 -3.25 -3.63 -3.73
N ALA A 116 -3.46 -4.63 -4.59
CA ALA A 116 -2.42 -5.18 -5.47
C ALA A 116 -2.29 -4.43 -6.80
N ASP A 117 -3.33 -3.70 -7.22
CA ASP A 117 -3.37 -2.98 -8.49
C ASP A 117 -2.74 -1.59 -8.42
N ILE A 118 -2.54 -1.06 -7.21
CA ILE A 118 -1.95 0.27 -7.02
C ILE A 118 -0.46 0.24 -7.33
N SER A 119 -0.07 1.02 -8.34
CA SER A 119 1.32 1.20 -8.72
C SER A 119 1.97 2.41 -8.04
N THR A 120 3.30 2.48 -8.08
CA THR A 120 4.07 3.66 -7.67
C THR A 120 3.64 4.91 -8.46
N ALA A 121 3.38 4.76 -9.76
CA ALA A 121 2.99 5.86 -10.64
C ALA A 121 1.60 6.42 -10.27
N ASP A 122 0.66 5.55 -9.89
CA ASP A 122 -0.65 5.97 -9.39
C ASP A 122 -0.51 6.84 -8.14
N ILE A 123 0.37 6.44 -7.21
CA ILE A 123 0.63 7.18 -5.97
C ILE A 123 1.26 8.54 -6.26
N ASP A 124 2.29 8.60 -7.12
CA ASP A 124 2.94 9.86 -7.47
C ASP A 124 1.98 10.83 -8.15
N SER A 125 1.18 10.34 -9.09
CA SER A 125 0.15 11.13 -9.78
C SER A 125 -0.88 11.67 -8.78
N TRP A 126 -1.37 10.80 -7.89
CA TRP A 126 -2.35 11.20 -6.87
C TRP A 126 -1.78 12.25 -5.91
N LEU A 127 -0.58 12.01 -5.37
CA LEU A 127 0.10 12.94 -4.45
C LEU A 127 0.37 14.29 -5.11
N ALA A 128 0.73 14.31 -6.40
CA ALA A 128 0.93 15.55 -7.16
C ALA A 128 -0.40 16.29 -7.40
N GLY A 129 -1.49 15.55 -7.67
CA GLY A 129 -2.83 16.10 -7.92
C GLY A 129 -3.54 16.67 -6.69
N LEU A 130 -3.07 16.40 -5.47
CA LEU A 130 -3.72 16.89 -4.24
C LEU A 130 -3.73 18.42 -4.09
N GLY A 131 -2.81 19.14 -4.73
CA GLY A 131 -2.71 20.61 -4.63
C GLY A 131 -2.40 21.12 -3.21
N VAL A 132 -1.82 20.29 -2.34
CA VAL A 132 -1.49 20.63 -0.95
C VAL A 132 -0.03 21.02 -0.76
N ALA A 133 0.27 21.68 0.35
CA ALA A 133 1.65 22.02 0.72
C ALA A 133 2.57 20.78 0.76
N PRO A 134 3.87 20.92 0.46
CA PRO A 134 4.82 19.80 0.46
C PRO A 134 4.83 18.98 1.76
N GLY A 135 4.73 19.64 2.91
CA GLY A 135 4.65 18.97 4.22
C GLY A 135 3.42 18.06 4.32
N THR A 136 2.24 18.59 3.96
CA THR A 136 0.99 17.82 3.93
C THR A 136 1.06 16.66 2.94
N ARG A 137 1.66 16.86 1.75
CA ARG A 137 1.88 15.78 0.77
C ARG A 137 2.74 14.65 1.35
N ASN A 138 3.79 15.00 2.10
CA ASN A 138 4.61 14.01 2.81
C ASN A 138 3.86 13.28 3.92
N THR A 139 2.93 13.95 4.62
CA THR A 139 2.04 13.30 5.58
C THR A 139 1.16 12.24 4.90
N TYR A 140 0.53 12.58 3.76
CA TYR A 140 -0.24 11.61 2.98
C TYR A 140 0.63 10.42 2.54
N ARG A 141 1.82 10.68 1.98
CA ARG A 141 2.76 9.62 1.58
C ARG A 141 3.14 8.71 2.76
N ARG A 142 3.40 9.26 3.94
CA ARG A 142 3.73 8.49 5.15
C ARG A 142 2.57 7.59 5.58
N ASP A 143 1.35 8.12 5.52
CA ASP A 143 0.15 7.38 5.90
C ASP A 143 -0.13 6.26 4.89
N LEU A 144 0.02 6.52 3.57
CA LEU A 144 -0.03 5.49 2.53
C LEU A 144 1.03 4.42 2.74
N ARG A 145 2.27 4.79 3.07
CA ARG A 145 3.33 3.83 3.37
C ARG A 145 2.91 2.92 4.51
N THR A 146 2.26 3.46 5.54
CA THR A 146 1.75 2.69 6.68
C THR A 146 0.65 1.71 6.25
N LEU A 147 -0.28 2.14 5.39
CA LEU A 147 -1.33 1.29 4.83
C LEU A 147 -0.74 0.11 4.04
N PHE A 148 0.15 0.37 3.09
CA PHE A 148 0.72 -0.69 2.26
C PHE A 148 1.67 -1.60 3.02
N SER A 149 2.38 -1.10 4.04
CA SER A 149 3.13 -1.97 4.97
C SER A 149 2.19 -2.91 5.72
N PHE A 150 1.02 -2.44 6.16
CA PHE A 150 0.00 -3.32 6.75
C PHE A 150 -0.55 -4.33 5.73
N CYS A 151 -0.81 -3.91 4.50
CA CYS A 151 -1.28 -4.79 3.43
C CYS A 151 -0.30 -5.93 3.16
N ILE A 152 1.03 -5.67 3.16
CA ILE A 152 2.04 -6.74 3.06
C ILE A 152 1.91 -7.73 4.23
N THR A 153 1.81 -7.24 5.47
CA THR A 153 1.69 -8.14 6.63
C THR A 153 0.43 -9.01 6.61
N ARG A 154 -0.60 -8.58 5.88
CA ARG A 154 -1.85 -9.33 5.66
C ARG A 154 -1.85 -10.16 4.38
N GLY A 155 -0.81 -10.08 3.55
CA GLY A 155 -0.74 -10.78 2.26
C GLY A 155 -1.59 -10.14 1.15
N TYR A 156 -2.07 -8.91 1.35
CA TYR A 156 -2.95 -8.20 0.41
C TYR A 156 -2.20 -7.55 -0.77
N CYS A 157 -0.89 -7.36 -0.62
CA CYS A 157 -0.02 -6.93 -1.71
C CYS A 157 1.39 -7.51 -1.49
N PRO A 158 2.14 -7.79 -2.58
CA PRO A 158 3.47 -8.40 -2.48
C PRO A 158 4.55 -7.41 -2.02
N GLU A 159 4.37 -6.13 -2.34
CA GLU A 159 5.32 -5.07 -2.05
C GLU A 159 4.61 -3.76 -1.70
N ASN A 160 5.37 -2.77 -1.26
CA ASN A 160 4.85 -1.46 -0.88
C ASN A 160 5.15 -0.48 -2.01
N PRO A 161 4.15 -0.14 -2.86
CA PRO A 161 4.36 0.74 -4.01
C PRO A 161 4.77 2.17 -3.61
N VAL A 162 4.56 2.56 -2.34
CA VAL A 162 4.96 3.87 -1.84
C VAL A 162 6.47 4.00 -1.70
N ILE A 163 7.23 2.90 -1.61
CA ILE A 163 8.69 2.96 -1.44
C ILE A 163 9.36 3.72 -2.60
N GLY A 164 8.91 3.45 -3.83
CA GLY A 164 9.43 4.10 -5.04
C GLY A 164 8.91 5.52 -5.28
N SER A 165 7.87 5.97 -4.55
CA SER A 165 7.23 7.27 -4.78
C SER A 165 8.12 8.43 -4.33
N GLN A 166 7.99 9.58 -4.97
CA GLN A 166 8.83 10.75 -4.70
C GLN A 166 8.46 11.46 -3.39
N LEU A 167 9.48 11.92 -2.66
CA LEU A 167 9.30 12.77 -1.50
C LEU A 167 9.16 14.22 -1.93
N ALA A 168 8.17 14.92 -1.36
CA ALA A 168 8.04 16.35 -1.57
C ALA A 168 9.18 17.09 -0.88
N LYS A 169 9.92 17.94 -1.61
CA LYS A 169 10.85 18.87 -0.97
C LYS A 169 10.06 19.94 -0.24
N ALA A 170 10.03 19.86 1.08
CA ALA A 170 9.49 20.91 1.93
C ALA A 170 10.55 22.02 2.06
N ILE A 171 10.15 23.26 1.73
CA ILE A 171 10.94 24.43 2.10
C ILE A 171 10.55 24.72 3.53
N ASP A 172 11.53 24.62 4.43
CA ASP A 172 11.32 24.98 5.82
C ASP A 172 11.07 26.48 5.88
N SER A 173 9.84 26.87 6.21
CA SER A 173 9.53 28.27 6.47
C SER A 173 9.83 28.53 7.94
N PRO A 174 10.58 29.59 8.29
CA PRO A 174 10.86 29.89 9.69
C PRO A 174 9.54 30.02 10.44
N ILE A 175 9.36 29.21 11.49
CA ILE A 175 8.20 29.27 12.36
C ILE A 175 8.20 30.66 13.01
N GLY A 176 7.13 31.43 12.81
CA GLY A 176 6.99 32.74 13.41
C GLY A 176 6.86 32.62 14.92
N VAL A 177 7.79 33.20 15.67
CA VAL A 177 7.74 33.30 17.13
C VAL A 177 7.11 34.64 17.50
N LEU A 178 6.10 34.63 18.37
CA LEU A 178 5.48 35.85 18.88
C LEU A 178 6.48 36.63 19.75
N THR A 179 6.67 37.91 19.47
CA THR A 179 7.43 38.81 20.35
C THR A 179 6.61 39.17 21.59
N PRO A 180 7.24 39.64 22.68
CA PRO A 180 6.52 40.10 23.87
C PRO A 180 5.47 41.18 23.57
N ASP A 181 5.77 42.09 22.64
CA ASP A 181 4.83 43.15 22.21
C ASP A 181 3.62 42.56 21.48
N GLN A 182 3.85 41.60 20.57
CA GLN A 182 2.79 40.91 19.85
C GLN A 182 1.91 40.09 20.80
N LEU A 183 2.51 39.41 21.79
CA LEU A 183 1.77 38.67 22.81
C LEU A 183 0.94 39.63 23.69
N SER A 184 1.48 40.78 24.06
CA SER A 184 0.75 41.81 24.82
C SER A 184 -0.47 42.31 24.06
N ILE A 185 -0.32 42.58 22.75
CA ILE A 185 -1.43 42.98 21.88
C ILE A 185 -2.48 41.86 21.78
N LEU A 186 -2.03 40.60 21.61
CA LEU A 186 -2.92 39.44 21.53
C LEU A 186 -3.75 39.28 22.82
N LEU A 187 -3.11 39.33 23.99
CA LEU A 187 -3.78 39.17 25.28
C LEU A 187 -4.77 40.30 25.57
N LYS A 188 -4.46 41.54 25.18
CA LYS A 188 -5.36 42.70 25.39
C LYS A 188 -6.63 42.65 24.54
N ASN A 189 -6.56 42.05 23.34
CA ASN A 189 -7.67 42.02 22.39
C ASN A 189 -8.39 40.66 22.34
N ALA A 190 -7.85 39.63 23.01
CA ALA A 190 -8.49 38.33 23.07
C ALA A 190 -9.78 38.36 23.89
N ASN A 191 -10.70 37.45 23.56
CA ASN A 191 -11.89 37.21 24.39
C ASN A 191 -11.46 36.81 25.82
N PRO A 192 -12.02 37.40 26.89
CA PRO A 192 -11.67 37.08 28.28
C PRO A 192 -11.66 35.59 28.62
N LEU A 193 -12.49 34.77 27.96
CA LEU A 193 -12.54 33.31 28.16
C LEU A 193 -11.30 32.59 27.61
N VAL A 194 -10.60 33.17 26.63
CA VAL A 194 -9.45 32.57 25.94
C VAL A 194 -8.13 33.13 26.46
N VAL A 195 -8.15 34.25 27.17
CA VAL A 195 -6.96 34.86 27.79
C VAL A 195 -6.19 33.88 28.69
N PRO A 196 -6.82 33.11 29.60
CA PRO A 196 -6.10 32.14 30.42
C PRO A 196 -5.42 31.05 29.58
N TYR A 197 -6.09 30.58 28.53
CA TYR A 197 -5.56 29.58 27.62
C TYR A 197 -4.29 30.08 26.92
N ILE A 198 -4.34 31.29 26.36
CA ILE A 198 -3.19 31.92 25.66
C ILE A 198 -2.05 32.19 26.66
N ALA A 199 -2.36 32.71 27.85
CA ALA A 199 -1.37 33.03 28.86
C ALA A 199 -0.64 31.77 29.36
N ILE A 200 -1.36 30.68 29.65
CA ILE A 200 -0.75 29.41 30.05
C ILE A 200 0.14 28.86 28.94
N GLY A 201 -0.34 28.84 27.68
CA GLY A 201 0.48 28.38 26.55
C GLY A 201 1.75 29.21 26.35
N ALA A 202 1.64 30.54 26.46
CA ALA A 202 2.77 31.45 26.23
C ALA A 202 3.80 31.45 27.38
N PHE A 203 3.37 31.38 28.63
CA PHE A 203 4.27 31.50 29.79
C PHE A 203 4.71 30.17 30.39
N ALA A 204 3.89 29.12 30.29
CA ALA A 204 4.23 27.78 30.78
C ALA A 204 4.74 26.84 29.67
N GLY A 205 4.67 27.27 28.40
CA GLY A 205 5.13 26.47 27.26
C GLY A 205 4.29 25.21 27.01
N LEU A 206 3.04 25.17 27.50
CA LEU A 206 2.16 24.02 27.35
C LEU A 206 1.52 23.97 25.96
N LEU A 207 1.38 22.76 25.42
CA LEU A 207 0.64 22.51 24.20
C LEU A 207 -0.86 22.68 24.43
N ALA A 208 -1.58 23.08 23.37
CA ALA A 208 -3.04 23.19 23.35
C ALA A 208 -3.75 22.01 24.03
N ALA A 209 -3.39 20.78 23.62
CA ALA A 209 -4.00 19.55 24.12
C ALA A 209 -3.66 19.25 25.59
N GLU A 210 -2.60 19.83 26.15
CA GLU A 210 -2.25 19.72 27.56
C GLU A 210 -3.06 20.71 28.39
N ILE A 211 -3.22 21.94 27.89
CA ILE A 211 -4.05 22.99 28.52
C ILE A 211 -5.51 22.52 28.60
N GLU A 212 -6.02 21.88 27.55
CA GLU A 212 -7.38 21.30 27.53
C GLU A 212 -7.60 20.17 28.55
N ARG A 213 -6.51 19.52 28.98
CA ARG A 213 -6.54 18.46 30.00
C ARG A 213 -6.29 19.00 31.42
N LEU A 214 -6.09 20.31 31.58
CA LEU A 214 -5.93 20.91 32.91
C LEU A 214 -7.25 20.85 33.67
N ASP A 215 -7.23 20.10 34.78
CA ASP A 215 -8.32 20.05 35.72
C ASP A 215 -8.06 21.06 36.85
N GLY A 216 -8.94 22.06 36.97
CA GLY A 216 -8.88 23.11 37.99
C GLY A 216 -9.01 22.57 39.42
N SER A 217 -9.48 21.34 39.61
CA SER A 217 -9.64 20.71 40.93
C SER A 217 -8.31 20.24 41.54
N ARG A 218 -7.27 19.99 40.75
CA ARG A 218 -5.96 19.52 41.24
C ARG A 218 -4.97 20.63 41.56
N ASN A 219 -5.14 21.80 40.94
CA ASN A 219 -4.08 22.82 40.85
C ASN A 219 -4.37 24.11 41.65
N LEU A 220 -5.51 24.20 42.33
CA LEU A 220 -5.81 25.32 43.23
C LEU A 220 -5.55 24.91 44.68
N SER A 221 -4.29 24.65 45.03
CA SER A 221 -3.86 24.68 46.43
C SER A 221 -3.86 26.13 46.91
N ARG A 222 -5.04 26.62 47.28
CA ARG A 222 -5.27 27.90 47.96
C ARG A 222 -4.66 27.94 49.38
N GLU A 223 -3.93 26.91 49.80
CA GLU A 223 -3.49 26.68 51.19
C GLU A 223 -1.97 26.77 51.42
N ARG A 224 -1.16 27.34 50.51
CA ARG A 224 0.30 27.48 50.74
C ARG A 224 0.87 28.90 50.68
N PHE A 225 0.03 29.93 50.67
CA PHE A 225 0.50 31.32 50.67
C PHE A 225 -0.30 32.26 51.61
N LEU A 226 -0.79 31.73 52.73
CA LEU A 226 -1.14 32.49 53.93
C LEU A 226 -0.48 31.81 55.14
#